data_AF-A0A3N5N5C8-F1
#
_entry.id   AF-A0A3N5N5C8-F1
#
_cell.length_a   1.000
_cell.length_b   1.000
_cell.length_c   1.000
_cell.angle_alpha   90.00
_cell.angle_beta   90.00
_cell.angle_gamma   90.00
#
_symmetry.space_group_name_H-M   'P 1'
#
loop_
_entity.id
_entity.type
_entity.pdbx_description
1 polymer ?
#
loop_
_entity_poly.entity_id
_entity_poly.type
_entity_poly.pdbx_seq_one_letter_code
_entity_poly.pdbx_strand_id
1 'polypeptide(L)'
;MDSAWMQTKQRFLNALRGQPVDRPPVACVATGITVEMQERRGIFWPEAHRVAPALAGLAEAIHLYTDTECIKLPFCMTIEVEALGAPVDYRTRDTIPTETHHIWNHPDELHLPGDFFDRGRVPVVLAAVSELRRRYDSEVPIVASIVGPFSL
;
A
#
# COMPACT_ATOMS: atom_id res chain seq x y z
N MET A 1 11.21 13.34 34.70
CA MET A 1 11.27 11.90 34.40
C MET A 1 11.03 11.78 32.91
N ASP A 2 12.10 11.68 32.14
CA ASP A 2 12.01 11.42 30.69
C ASP A 2 11.58 9.97 30.51
N SER A 3 10.27 9.73 30.44
CA SER A 3 9.79 8.47 29.88
C SER A 3 9.99 8.58 28.37
N ALA A 4 11.09 8.01 27.88
CA ALA A 4 11.33 7.88 26.45
C ALA A 4 10.12 7.19 25.80
N TRP A 5 9.46 7.89 24.87
CA TRP A 5 8.36 7.34 24.10
C TRP A 5 8.82 6.10 23.33
N MET A 6 7.95 5.10 23.21
CA MET A 6 8.22 3.92 22.40
C MET A 6 8.44 4.34 20.95
N GLN A 7 9.33 3.66 20.23
CA GLN A 7 9.54 3.93 18.82
C GLN A 7 8.30 3.50 18.01
N THR A 8 7.98 4.23 16.94
CA THR A 8 6.76 4.08 16.13
C THR A 8 6.49 2.66 15.62
N LYS A 9 7.44 2.06 14.88
CA LYS A 9 7.36 0.66 14.43
C LYS A 9 7.24 -0.34 15.59
N GLN A 10 7.95 -0.13 16.71
CA GLN A 10 7.84 -0.99 17.89
C GLN A 10 6.43 -0.93 18.48
N ARG A 11 5.87 0.28 18.65
CA ARG A 11 4.49 0.49 19.15
C ARG A 11 3.48 -0.21 18.25
N PHE A 12 3.58 -0.01 16.94
CA PHE A 12 2.69 -0.63 15.96
C PHE A 12 2.73 -2.16 16.03
N LEU A 13 3.92 -2.76 16.03
CA LEU A 13 4.07 -4.22 16.07
C LEU A 13 3.65 -4.81 17.42
N ASN A 14 3.92 -4.13 18.53
CA ASN A 14 3.45 -4.56 19.85
C ASN A 14 1.92 -4.55 19.93
N ALA A 15 1.29 -3.48 19.45
CA ALA A 15 -0.17 -3.38 19.44
C ALA A 15 -0.81 -4.53 18.65
N LEU A 16 -0.28 -4.87 17.48
CA LEU A 16 -0.76 -6.01 16.68
C LEU A 16 -0.58 -7.37 17.38
N ARG A 17 0.43 -7.51 18.23
CA ARG A 17 0.71 -8.74 18.99
C ARG A 17 0.00 -8.79 20.34
N GLY A 18 -0.80 -7.78 20.69
CA GLY A 18 -1.40 -7.65 22.02
C GLY A 18 -0.37 -7.47 23.14
N GLN A 19 0.82 -6.97 22.82
CA GLN A 19 1.88 -6.68 23.79
C GLN A 19 1.69 -5.27 24.38
N PRO A 20 2.24 -4.98 25.58
CA PRO A 20 2.17 -3.64 26.17
C PRO A 20 2.74 -2.56 25.24
N VAL A 21 2.03 -1.44 25.19
CA VAL A 21 2.40 -0.21 24.46
C VAL A 21 2.26 0.99 25.39
N ASP A 22 3.00 2.05 25.10
CA ASP A 22 2.91 3.33 25.82
C ASP A 22 1.60 4.09 25.50
N ARG A 23 1.09 3.95 24.27
CA ARG A 23 -0.24 4.39 23.83
C ARG A 23 -0.69 3.61 22.59
N PRO A 24 -1.99 3.64 22.22
CA PRO A 24 -2.44 3.12 20.93
C PRO A 24 -1.73 3.81 19.75
N PRO A 25 -1.30 3.05 18.71
CA PRO A 25 -0.75 3.63 17.49
C PRO A 25 -1.85 4.26 16.62
N VAL A 26 -1.54 5.35 15.94
CA VAL A 26 -2.39 6.01 14.95
C VAL A 26 -1.90 5.65 13.56
N ALA A 27 -2.50 4.63 12.95
CA ALA A 27 -2.07 4.10 11.67
C ALA A 27 -3.22 4.08 10.66
N CYS A 28 -2.91 4.36 9.40
CA CYS A 28 -3.83 4.23 8.27
C CYS A 28 -3.48 2.94 7.49
N VAL A 29 -4.21 1.86 7.76
CA VAL A 29 -4.01 0.56 7.08
C VAL A 29 -4.84 0.42 5.80
N ALA A 30 -5.79 1.34 5.59
CA ALA A 30 -6.44 1.58 4.29
C ALA A 30 -5.65 2.65 3.51
N THR A 31 -6.06 2.93 2.26
CA THR A 31 -5.47 4.05 1.52
C THR A 31 -5.93 5.37 2.14
N GLY A 32 -4.98 6.20 2.57
CA GLY A 32 -5.24 7.54 3.13
C GLY A 32 -4.63 8.68 2.32
N ILE A 33 -4.24 8.43 1.06
CA ILE A 33 -3.67 9.46 0.19
C ILE A 33 -4.77 10.40 -0.30
N THR A 34 -4.52 11.71 -0.16
CA THR A 34 -5.43 12.77 -0.61
C THR A 34 -4.86 13.50 -1.82
N VAL A 35 -5.71 14.26 -2.52
CA VAL A 35 -5.28 15.14 -3.62
C VAL A 35 -4.27 16.19 -3.14
N GLU A 36 -4.44 16.72 -1.93
CA GLU A 36 -3.50 17.68 -1.34
C GLU A 36 -2.10 17.05 -1.12
N MET A 37 -2.04 15.78 -0.69
CA MET A 37 -0.76 15.07 -0.58
C MET A 37 -0.09 14.87 -1.94
N GLN A 38 -0.88 14.59 -2.99
CA GLN A 38 -0.37 14.50 -4.36
C GLN A 38 0.23 15.83 -4.82
N GLU A 39 -0.47 16.94 -4.60
CA GLU A 39 -0.03 18.29 -4.95
C GLU A 39 1.26 18.69 -4.21
N ARG A 40 1.33 18.43 -2.89
CA ARG A 40 2.53 18.71 -2.08
C ARG A 40 3.75 17.88 -2.49
N ARG A 41 3.56 16.66 -3.00
CA ARG A 41 4.65 15.80 -3.52
C ARG A 41 4.99 16.06 -4.98
N GLY A 42 4.08 16.66 -5.76
CA GLY A 42 4.18 16.69 -7.21
C GLY A 42 4.08 15.30 -7.85
N ILE A 43 3.41 14.35 -7.17
CA ILE A 43 3.23 12.97 -7.62
C ILE A 43 1.73 12.69 -7.64
N PHE A 44 1.19 12.33 -8.80
CA PHE A 44 -0.25 12.26 -9.03
C PHE A 44 -0.72 10.85 -9.41
N TRP A 45 -1.98 10.57 -9.11
CA TRP A 45 -2.71 9.49 -9.77
C TRP A 45 -3.20 9.94 -11.15
N PRO A 46 -3.29 9.02 -12.13
CA PRO A 46 -3.03 7.58 -12.03
C PRO A 46 -1.56 7.15 -12.18
N GLU A 47 -0.64 8.05 -12.55
CA GLU A 47 0.74 7.72 -12.91
C GLU A 47 1.50 7.05 -11.77
N ALA A 48 1.27 7.49 -10.52
CA ALA A 48 1.92 6.92 -9.34
C ALA A 48 1.59 5.44 -9.11
N HIS A 49 0.53 4.91 -9.71
CA HIS A 49 0.23 3.47 -9.61
C HIS A 49 1.22 2.61 -10.39
N ARG A 50 1.90 3.17 -11.40
CA ARG A 50 2.62 2.39 -12.44
C ARG A 50 4.14 2.40 -12.27
N VAL A 51 4.67 3.30 -11.47
CA VAL A 51 6.12 3.53 -11.36
C VAL A 51 6.55 3.46 -9.90
N ALA A 52 7.50 2.58 -9.59
CA ALA A 52 7.85 2.25 -8.21
C ALA A 52 8.34 3.47 -7.38
N PRO A 53 9.25 4.32 -7.90
CA PRO A 53 9.61 5.57 -7.20
C PRO A 53 8.42 6.51 -6.94
N ALA A 54 7.47 6.61 -7.87
CA ALA A 54 6.28 7.44 -7.70
C ALA A 54 5.33 6.84 -6.65
N LEU A 55 5.11 5.52 -6.70
CA LEU A 55 4.31 4.79 -5.71
C LEU A 55 4.88 4.96 -4.30
N ALA A 56 6.18 4.70 -4.13
CA ALA A 56 6.89 4.82 -2.86
C ALA A 56 6.91 6.29 -2.37
N GLY A 57 7.19 7.22 -3.29
CA GLY A 57 7.28 8.65 -3.00
C GLY A 57 5.94 9.30 -2.65
N LEU A 58 4.82 8.78 -3.15
CA LEU A 58 3.49 9.23 -2.74
C LEU A 58 3.02 8.52 -1.47
N ALA A 59 3.36 7.24 -1.28
CA ALA A 59 2.94 6.47 -0.10
C ALA A 59 3.46 7.08 1.21
N GLU A 60 4.69 7.60 1.22
CA GLU A 60 5.27 8.24 2.42
C GLU A 60 4.63 9.59 2.77
N ALA A 61 3.88 10.21 1.85
CA ALA A 61 3.32 11.54 2.04
C ALA A 61 2.40 11.61 3.26
N ILE A 62 1.65 10.53 3.53
CA ILE A 62 0.79 10.45 4.71
C ILE A 62 1.61 10.55 6.00
N HIS A 63 2.72 9.82 6.09
CA HIS A 63 3.60 9.86 7.24
C HIS A 63 4.25 11.25 7.37
N LEU A 64 4.79 11.78 6.27
CA LEU A 64 5.49 13.07 6.25
C LEU A 64 4.61 14.28 6.59
N TYR A 65 3.33 14.25 6.24
CA TYR A 65 2.45 15.43 6.36
C TYR A 65 1.42 15.34 7.48
N THR A 66 1.26 14.19 8.13
CA THR A 66 0.22 13.99 9.17
C THR A 66 0.73 13.29 10.42
N ASP A 67 2.03 12.94 10.49
CA ASP A 67 2.63 12.14 11.56
C ASP A 67 1.95 10.76 11.75
N THR A 68 1.22 10.28 10.74
CA THR A 68 0.62 8.94 10.74
C THR A 68 1.73 7.91 10.94
N GLU A 69 1.52 6.98 11.87
CA GLU A 69 2.53 6.06 12.40
C GLU A 69 2.76 4.82 11.50
N CYS A 70 2.46 4.93 10.21
CA CYS A 70 2.74 3.91 9.21
C CYS A 70 2.81 4.49 7.81
N ILE A 71 3.43 3.75 6.89
CA ILE A 71 3.37 4.01 5.45
C ILE A 71 2.66 2.84 4.78
N LYS A 72 1.59 3.10 4.05
CA LYS A 72 0.75 2.08 3.41
C LYS A 72 0.84 2.14 1.89
N LEU A 73 1.00 0.98 1.25
CA LEU A 73 0.95 0.77 -0.19
C LEU A 73 0.42 -0.63 -0.53
N PRO A 74 -0.08 -0.90 -1.75
CA PRO A 74 -0.44 0.05 -2.81
C PRO A 74 -1.70 0.85 -2.45
N PHE A 75 -2.24 1.64 -3.38
CA PHE A 75 -3.41 2.51 -3.12
C PHE A 75 -4.77 1.89 -3.49
N CYS A 76 -4.77 0.74 -4.17
CA CYS A 76 -5.97 0.11 -4.74
C CYS A 76 -5.96 -1.40 -4.56
N MET A 77 -7.05 -2.05 -4.95
CA MET A 77 -7.29 -3.50 -4.81
C MET A 77 -7.22 -4.23 -6.16
N THR A 78 -6.48 -3.69 -7.13
CA THR A 78 -6.46 -4.22 -8.50
C THR A 78 -5.14 -4.88 -8.90
N ILE A 79 -4.17 -5.00 -7.99
CA ILE A 79 -2.84 -5.52 -8.34
C ILE A 79 -2.91 -6.99 -8.76
N GLU A 80 -3.61 -7.79 -7.96
CA GLU A 80 -3.73 -9.23 -8.11
C GLU A 80 -4.60 -9.59 -9.32
N VAL A 81 -5.78 -8.99 -9.45
CA VAL A 81 -6.66 -9.21 -10.61
C VAL A 81 -6.01 -8.77 -11.93
N GLU A 82 -5.23 -7.68 -11.93
CA GLU A 82 -4.48 -7.25 -13.13
C GLU A 82 -3.38 -8.27 -13.49
N ALA A 83 -2.66 -8.81 -12.51
CA ALA A 83 -1.69 -9.88 -12.73
C ALA A 83 -2.35 -11.17 -13.24
N LEU A 84 -3.61 -11.40 -12.89
CA LEU A 84 -4.44 -12.52 -13.35
C LEU A 84 -5.10 -12.25 -14.72
N GLY A 85 -4.96 -11.04 -15.27
CA GLY A 85 -5.40 -10.68 -16.62
C GLY A 85 -6.69 -9.84 -16.68
N ALA A 86 -7.24 -9.42 -15.54
CA ALA A 86 -8.39 -8.53 -15.52
C ALA A 86 -8.02 -7.13 -16.03
N PRO A 87 -8.84 -6.53 -16.91
CA PRO A 87 -8.61 -5.17 -17.38
C PRO A 87 -8.96 -4.15 -16.32
N VAL A 88 -8.02 -3.24 -16.07
CA VAL A 88 -8.12 -2.19 -15.05
C VAL A 88 -8.34 -0.82 -15.69
N ASP A 89 -9.40 -0.14 -15.26
CA ASP A 89 -9.57 1.30 -15.44
C ASP A 89 -8.80 2.01 -14.31
N TYR A 90 -7.78 2.78 -14.68
CA TYR A 90 -6.93 3.49 -13.72
C TYR A 90 -7.57 4.77 -13.17
N ARG A 91 -8.74 5.15 -13.68
CA ARG A 91 -9.53 6.29 -13.22
C ARG A 91 -8.74 7.61 -13.27
N THR A 92 -9.12 8.55 -12.42
CA THR A 92 -8.67 9.95 -12.40
C THR A 92 -7.84 10.25 -11.17
N ARG A 93 -7.32 11.48 -11.07
CA ARG A 93 -6.46 11.94 -9.96
C ARG A 93 -7.04 11.77 -8.55
N ASP A 94 -8.36 11.69 -8.42
CA ASP A 94 -9.12 11.65 -7.18
C ASP A 94 -9.85 10.32 -6.96
N THR A 95 -9.72 9.36 -7.89
CA THR A 95 -10.41 8.08 -7.85
C THR A 95 -9.41 6.94 -8.07
N ILE A 96 -9.49 5.89 -7.25
CA ILE A 96 -8.55 4.75 -7.33
C ILE A 96 -8.89 3.79 -8.48
N PRO A 97 -7.91 3.05 -9.02
CA PRO A 97 -8.14 2.03 -10.04
C PRO A 97 -9.19 0.99 -9.66
N THR A 98 -9.96 0.54 -10.65
CA THR A 98 -10.99 -0.51 -10.54
C THR A 98 -10.87 -1.48 -11.71
N GLU A 99 -11.13 -2.75 -11.50
CA GLU A 99 -11.38 -3.71 -12.57
C GLU A 99 -12.67 -3.35 -13.30
N THR A 100 -12.71 -3.58 -14.61
CA THR A 100 -13.88 -3.22 -15.44
C THR A 100 -14.87 -4.37 -15.60
N HIS A 101 -14.43 -5.61 -15.38
CA HIS A 101 -15.25 -6.81 -15.37
C HIS A 101 -14.51 -8.00 -14.74
N HIS A 102 -15.28 -8.99 -14.30
CA HIS A 102 -14.77 -10.27 -13.81
C HIS A 102 -14.25 -11.12 -14.97
N ILE A 103 -13.16 -11.85 -14.74
CA ILE A 103 -12.54 -12.75 -15.74
C ILE A 103 -12.94 -14.22 -15.57
N TRP A 104 -13.66 -14.55 -14.49
CA TRP A 104 -14.15 -15.90 -14.18
C TRP A 104 -15.61 -15.88 -13.77
N ASN A 105 -16.33 -16.97 -14.05
CA ASN A 105 -17.71 -17.15 -13.64
C ASN A 105 -17.83 -18.11 -12.44
N HIS A 106 -16.81 -18.95 -12.21
CA HIS A 106 -16.75 -19.90 -11.12
C HIS A 106 -15.36 -19.89 -10.44
N PRO A 107 -15.26 -20.06 -9.11
CA PRO A 107 -13.98 -20.08 -8.39
C PRO A 107 -12.99 -21.16 -8.87
N ASP A 108 -13.48 -22.26 -9.42
CA ASP A 108 -12.62 -23.36 -9.94
C ASP A 108 -11.81 -22.96 -11.17
N GLU A 109 -12.15 -21.85 -11.83
CA GLU A 109 -11.41 -21.30 -12.97
C GLU A 109 -10.16 -20.50 -12.53
N LEU A 110 -10.05 -20.18 -11.24
CA LEU A 110 -8.91 -19.46 -10.69
C LEU A 110 -7.65 -20.33 -10.77
N HIS A 111 -6.72 -19.93 -11.63
CA HIS A 111 -5.40 -20.54 -11.74
C HIS A 111 -4.32 -19.47 -11.57
N LEU A 112 -3.47 -19.64 -10.56
CA LEU A 112 -2.31 -18.78 -10.36
C LEU A 112 -1.23 -19.13 -11.39
N PRO A 113 -0.82 -18.18 -12.26
CA PRO A 113 0.22 -18.43 -13.23
C PRO A 113 1.60 -18.55 -12.54
N GLY A 114 2.49 -19.39 -13.07
CA GLY A 114 3.82 -19.62 -12.48
C GLY A 114 4.71 -18.37 -12.48
N ASP A 115 4.43 -17.41 -13.35
CA ASP A 115 5.09 -16.10 -13.50
C ASP A 115 4.30 -14.96 -12.84
N PHE A 116 3.38 -15.24 -11.90
CA PHE A 116 2.53 -14.22 -11.26
C PHE A 116 3.28 -12.99 -10.76
N PHE A 117 4.45 -13.18 -10.14
CA PHE A 117 5.23 -12.09 -9.55
C PHE A 117 5.86 -11.15 -10.59
N ASP A 118 5.92 -11.56 -11.86
CA ASP A 118 6.47 -10.79 -12.97
C ASP A 118 5.39 -10.04 -13.77
N ARG A 119 4.10 -10.25 -13.43
CA ARG A 119 2.96 -9.72 -14.19
C ARG A 119 2.41 -8.40 -13.64
N GLY A 120 1.84 -7.62 -14.56
CA GLY A 120 1.10 -6.39 -14.24
C GLY A 120 1.91 -5.43 -13.36
N ARG A 121 1.31 -4.97 -12.27
CA ARG A 121 1.96 -4.07 -11.31
C ARG A 121 2.58 -4.78 -10.11
N VAL A 122 2.63 -6.11 -10.05
CA VAL A 122 3.26 -6.82 -8.92
C VAL A 122 4.73 -6.41 -8.76
N PRO A 123 5.58 -6.38 -9.81
CA PRO A 123 6.97 -5.90 -9.69
C PRO A 123 7.08 -4.46 -9.19
N VAL A 124 6.16 -3.58 -9.60
CA VAL A 124 6.12 -2.17 -9.22
C VAL A 124 5.89 -2.03 -7.71
N VAL A 125 4.94 -2.78 -7.16
CA VAL A 125 4.65 -2.77 -5.72
C VAL A 125 5.82 -3.33 -4.92
N LEU A 126 6.41 -4.45 -5.35
CA LEU A 126 7.56 -5.06 -4.66
C LEU A 126 8.79 -4.15 -4.64
N ALA A 127 9.07 -3.46 -5.75
CA ALA A 127 10.13 -2.46 -5.84
C ALA A 127 9.86 -1.26 -4.92
N ALA A 128 8.63 -0.76 -4.88
CA ALA A 128 8.24 0.35 -4.00
C ALA A 128 8.34 -0.02 -2.50
N VAL A 129 7.94 -1.24 -2.13
CA VAL A 129 8.11 -1.77 -0.76
C VAL A 129 9.61 -1.82 -0.41
N SER A 130 10.45 -2.31 -1.31
CA SER A 130 11.89 -2.42 -1.09
C SER A 130 12.53 -1.04 -0.89
N GLU A 131 12.13 -0.05 -1.69
CA GLU A 131 12.57 1.34 -1.57
C GLU A 131 12.15 1.96 -0.22
N LEU A 132 10.90 1.76 0.20
CA LEU A 132 10.40 2.24 1.48
C LEU A 132 11.11 1.59 2.66
N ARG A 133 11.34 0.28 2.62
CA ARG A 133 12.11 -0.41 3.67
C ARG A 133 13.54 0.14 3.74
N ARG A 134 14.22 0.37 2.61
CA ARG A 134 15.56 0.97 2.62
C ARG A 134 15.59 2.34 3.33
N ARG A 135 14.49 3.09 3.27
CA ARG A 135 14.39 4.44 3.85
C ARG A 135 13.89 4.46 5.30
N TYR A 136 13.01 3.54 5.69
CA TYR A 136 12.24 3.66 6.94
C TYR A 136 12.19 2.39 7.81
N ASP A 137 12.80 1.27 7.41
CA ASP A 137 12.58 -0.03 8.10
C ASP A 137 12.96 -0.01 9.59
N SER A 138 13.86 0.86 10.02
CA SER A 138 14.25 1.01 11.43
C SER A 138 13.36 1.98 12.22
N GLU A 139 12.35 2.61 11.61
CA GLU A 139 11.63 3.76 12.19
C GLU A 139 10.11 3.63 12.06
N VAL A 140 9.61 3.33 10.86
CA VAL A 140 8.17 3.36 10.53
C VAL A 140 7.75 2.01 9.93
N PRO A 141 6.61 1.44 10.35
CA PRO A 141 6.10 0.21 9.76
C PRO A 141 5.61 0.47 8.33
N ILE A 142 6.05 -0.38 7.41
CA ILE A 142 5.55 -0.41 6.03
C ILE A 142 4.42 -1.45 5.95
N VAL A 143 3.21 -0.99 5.65
CA VAL A 143 2.02 -1.82 5.52
C VAL A 143 1.78 -2.08 4.03
N ALA A 144 2.17 -3.28 3.58
CA ALA A 144 1.89 -3.76 2.24
C ALA A 144 0.57 -4.56 2.26
N SER A 145 -0.51 -3.98 1.75
CA SER A 145 -1.82 -4.65 1.72
C SER A 145 -2.02 -5.45 0.44
N ILE A 146 -2.57 -6.65 0.56
CA ILE A 146 -3.07 -7.46 -0.55
C ILE A 146 -4.59 -7.61 -0.43
N VAL A 147 -5.25 -7.93 -1.54
CA VAL A 147 -6.68 -8.23 -1.54
C VAL A 147 -6.92 -9.59 -0.87
N GLY A 148 -7.93 -9.66 0.00
CA GLY A 148 -8.32 -10.91 0.64
C GLY A 148 -8.94 -11.89 -0.38
N PRO A 149 -8.79 -13.22 -0.18
CA PRO A 149 -9.17 -14.23 -1.18
C PRO A 149 -10.67 -14.30 -1.49
N PHE A 150 -11.53 -13.75 -0.64
CA PHE A 150 -12.96 -13.66 -0.91
C PHE A 150 -13.32 -12.44 -1.78
N SER A 151 -12.52 -11.37 -1.70
CA SER A 151 -12.71 -10.17 -2.51
C SER A 151 -12.01 -10.26 -3.86
N LEU A 152 -10.94 -11.04 -3.93
CA LEU A 152 -10.25 -11.40 -5.17
C LEU A 152 -11.13 -12.31 -6.03
#